data_AF-A0A6G1RJN0-F1
#
_entry.id   AF-A0A6G1RJN0-F1
#
_cell.length_a   1.000
_cell.length_b   1.000
_cell.length_c   1.000
_cell.angle_alpha   90.00
_cell.angle_beta   90.00
_cell.angle_gamma   90.00
#
_symmetry.space_group_name_H-M   'P 1'
#
loop_
_entity.id
_entity.type
_entity.pdbx_description
1 polymer ?
#
loop_
_entity_poly.entity_id
_entity_poly.type
_entity_poly.pdbx_seq_one_letter_code
_entity_poly.pdbx_strand_id
1 'polypeptide(L)'
;DFVGAADEIRKEINSRVEHQTEGKIQNLMPPGSVDSLTRLVLINALYFKGNWATKFEAKATRERPFRINTHMTKPVPMMYLSDKFNCTYVESIQTDILELPYVNNDLSMFILLPSDISGLQKLERELTFENLSTWTNPELMEKMKMEVYLP
;
A
#
# COMPACT_ATOMS: atom_id res chain seq x y z
N ASP A 1 23.78 -0.22 -25.86
CA ASP A 1 24.16 1.14 -26.26
C ASP A 1 22.93 1.93 -26.70
N PHE A 2 22.53 2.94 -25.93
CA PHE A 2 21.35 3.75 -26.26
C PHE A 2 21.50 4.53 -27.57
N VAL A 3 22.73 4.85 -28.00
CA VAL A 3 22.98 5.65 -29.20
C VAL A 3 22.39 5.01 -30.46
N GLY A 4 22.51 3.69 -30.60
CA GLY A 4 22.02 2.96 -31.78
C GLY A 4 20.83 2.02 -31.54
N ALA A 5 20.47 1.75 -30.29
CA ALA A 5 19.51 0.69 -29.95
C ALA A 5 18.60 1.04 -28.75
N ALA A 6 18.20 2.31 -28.64
CA ALA A 6 17.41 2.79 -27.50
C ALA A 6 16.09 2.04 -27.31
N ASP A 7 15.36 1.72 -28.39
CA ASP A 7 14.07 1.03 -28.29
C ASP A 7 14.24 -0.46 -27.93
N GLU A 8 15.29 -1.11 -28.42
CA GLU A 8 15.65 -2.48 -28.04
C GLU A 8 15.99 -2.56 -26.56
N ILE A 9 16.84 -1.65 -26.05
CA ILE A 9 17.22 -1.62 -24.64
C ILE A 9 16.01 -1.30 -23.76
N ARG A 10 15.10 -0.42 -24.22
CA ARG A 10 13.83 -0.15 -23.54
C ARG A 10 13.00 -1.42 -23.37
N LYS A 11 12.87 -2.22 -24.43
CA LYS A 11 12.14 -3.50 -24.39
C LYS A 11 12.81 -4.51 -23.48
N GLU A 12 14.15 -4.61 -23.52
CA GLU A 12 14.92 -5.50 -22.65
C GLU A 12 14.72 -5.13 -21.17
N ILE A 13 14.80 -3.85 -20.85
CA ILE A 13 14.53 -3.34 -19.50
C ILE A 13 13.11 -3.70 -19.05
N ASN A 14 12.10 -3.43 -19.88
CA ASN A 14 10.71 -3.75 -19.55
C ASN A 14 10.51 -5.25 -19.32
N SER A 15 11.09 -6.10 -20.17
CA SER A 15 11.01 -7.55 -20.03
C SER A 15 11.67 -8.04 -18.73
N ARG A 16 12.82 -7.44 -18.36
CA ARG A 16 13.51 -7.78 -17.12
C ARG A 16 12.71 -7.37 -15.89
N VAL A 17 12.15 -6.17 -15.88
CA VAL A 17 11.27 -5.68 -14.80
C VAL A 17 10.02 -6.56 -14.69
N GLU A 18 9.40 -6.89 -15.82
CA GLU A 18 8.24 -7.76 -15.87
C GLU A 18 8.56 -9.12 -15.26
N HIS A 19 9.67 -9.74 -15.66
CA HIS A 19 10.09 -11.04 -15.13
C HIS A 19 10.37 -10.97 -13.61
N GLN A 20 11.09 -9.95 -13.15
CA GLN A 20 11.41 -9.76 -11.73
C GLN A 20 10.20 -9.45 -10.86
N THR A 21 9.12 -8.97 -11.46
CA THR A 21 7.87 -8.61 -10.76
C THR A 21 6.76 -9.63 -10.99
N GLU A 22 7.09 -10.85 -11.42
CA GLU A 22 6.12 -11.91 -11.71
C GLU A 22 5.00 -11.48 -12.68
N GLY A 23 5.35 -10.66 -13.68
CA GLY A 23 4.41 -10.13 -14.65
C GLY A 23 3.54 -8.98 -14.15
N LYS A 24 3.78 -8.46 -12.94
CA LYS A 24 2.92 -7.42 -12.34
C LYS A 24 3.23 -6.02 -12.81
N ILE A 25 4.49 -5.73 -13.16
CA ILE A 25 4.90 -4.44 -13.72
C ILE A 25 5.33 -4.67 -15.16
N GLN A 26 4.41 -4.39 -16.09
CA GLN A 26 4.64 -4.46 -17.52
C GLN A 26 4.85 -3.06 -18.09
N ASN A 27 5.66 -2.97 -19.15
CA ASN A 27 5.83 -1.73 -19.91
C ASN A 27 6.22 -0.51 -19.04
N LEU A 28 7.08 -0.71 -18.03
CA LEU A 28 7.53 0.34 -17.12
C LEU A 28 8.00 1.60 -17.86
N MET A 29 8.77 1.40 -18.95
CA MET A 29 9.27 2.45 -19.82
C MET A 29 8.41 2.51 -21.11
N PRO A 30 7.57 3.54 -21.27
CA PRO A 30 6.74 3.71 -22.46
C PRO A 30 7.60 4.02 -23.70
N PRO A 31 7.11 3.76 -24.93
CA PRO A 31 7.83 4.12 -26.14
C PRO A 31 8.26 5.60 -26.14
N GLY A 32 9.48 5.88 -26.57
CA GLY A 32 10.05 7.24 -26.59
C GLY A 32 10.55 7.78 -25.24
N SER A 33 10.46 7.01 -24.15
CA SER A 33 11.02 7.40 -22.84
C SER A 33 12.56 7.37 -22.77
N VAL A 34 13.20 6.70 -23.73
CA VAL A 34 14.65 6.68 -23.92
C VAL A 34 14.96 6.86 -25.40
N ASP A 35 16.12 7.45 -25.69
CA ASP A 35 16.57 7.82 -27.02
C ASP A 35 18.11 7.73 -27.14
N SER A 36 18.65 8.13 -28.28
CA SER A 36 20.10 8.12 -28.54
C SER A 36 20.91 9.07 -27.66
N LEU A 37 20.26 10.03 -27.00
CA LEU A 37 20.90 10.98 -26.08
C LEU A 37 20.91 10.46 -24.64
N THR A 38 20.13 9.42 -24.34
CA THR A 38 20.03 8.80 -23.02
C THR A 38 21.37 8.22 -22.58
N ARG A 39 21.89 8.69 -21.44
CA ARG A 39 23.19 8.26 -20.89
C ARG A 39 23.08 7.30 -19.71
N LEU A 40 22.00 7.41 -18.93
CA LEU A 40 21.76 6.62 -17.74
C LEU A 40 20.25 6.44 -17.53
N VAL A 41 19.86 5.25 -17.09
CA VAL A 41 18.50 4.96 -16.63
C VAL A 41 18.64 4.32 -15.24
N LEU A 42 17.96 4.89 -14.24
CA LEU A 42 17.84 4.32 -12.91
C LEU A 42 16.43 3.77 -12.74
N ILE A 43 16.33 2.50 -12.33
CA ILE A 43 15.07 1.77 -12.25
C ILE A 43 14.90 1.24 -10.83
N ASN A 44 13.74 1.51 -10.25
CA ASN A 44 13.31 0.89 -9.01
C ASN A 44 11.94 0.24 -9.24
N ALA A 45 11.90 -1.08 -9.20
CA ALA A 45 10.67 -1.87 -9.32
C ALA A 45 10.61 -2.86 -8.15
N LEU A 46 9.56 -2.76 -7.35
CA LEU A 46 9.32 -3.61 -6.19
C LEU A 46 7.96 -4.27 -6.33
N TYR A 47 7.92 -5.59 -6.19
CA TYR A 47 6.67 -6.34 -6.03
C TYR A 47 6.65 -6.98 -4.65
N PHE A 48 5.56 -6.74 -3.91
CA PHE A 48 5.36 -7.33 -2.60
C PHE A 48 4.08 -8.16 -2.60
N LYS A 49 4.21 -9.43 -2.21
CA LYS A 49 3.11 -10.37 -2.01
C LYS A 49 3.31 -11.12 -0.70
N GLY A 50 2.74 -10.60 0.35
CA GLY A 50 2.75 -11.23 1.67
C GLY A 50 1.45 -12.00 1.93
N ASN A 51 1.55 -13.05 2.75
CA ASN A 51 0.38 -13.68 3.36
C ASN A 51 0.13 -13.05 4.72
N TRP A 52 -1.11 -12.67 5.02
CA TRP A 52 -1.49 -12.22 6.37
C TRP A 52 -1.24 -13.32 7.40
N ALA A 53 -0.78 -12.95 8.61
CA ALA A 53 -0.71 -13.88 9.74
C ALA A 53 -2.11 -14.38 10.12
N THR A 54 -3.08 -13.46 10.18
CA THR A 54 -4.51 -13.76 10.31
C THR A 54 -5.19 -13.52 8.96
N LYS A 55 -5.66 -14.57 8.30
CA LYS A 55 -6.18 -14.50 6.93
C LYS A 55 -7.63 -14.02 6.89
N PHE A 56 -7.95 -13.24 5.87
CA PHE A 56 -9.33 -12.97 5.46
C PHE A 56 -9.89 -14.18 4.71
N GLU A 57 -11.00 -14.71 5.20
CA GLU A 57 -11.72 -15.80 4.54
C GLU A 57 -12.41 -15.27 3.27
N ALA A 58 -12.08 -15.80 2.10
CA ALA A 58 -12.64 -15.29 0.82
C ALA A 58 -14.18 -15.31 0.78
N LYS A 59 -14.81 -16.27 1.47
CA LYS A 59 -16.28 -16.38 1.63
C LYS A 59 -16.90 -15.24 2.46
N ALA A 60 -16.11 -14.52 3.24
CA ALA A 60 -16.54 -13.39 4.05
C ALA A 60 -16.48 -12.06 3.29
N THR A 61 -15.75 -12.01 2.17
CA THR A 61 -15.66 -10.83 1.29
C THR A 61 -17.01 -10.53 0.64
N ARG A 62 -17.44 -9.28 0.70
CA ARG A 62 -18.71 -8.83 0.12
C ARG A 62 -18.54 -7.45 -0.51
N GLU A 63 -19.29 -7.18 -1.59
CA GLU A 63 -19.40 -5.82 -2.12
C GLU A 63 -19.94 -4.87 -1.05
N ARG A 64 -19.21 -3.80 -0.76
CA ARG A 64 -19.62 -2.74 0.16
C ARG A 64 -19.30 -1.37 -0.42
N PRO A 65 -20.08 -0.33 -0.06
CA PRO A 65 -19.79 1.03 -0.49
C PRO A 65 -18.48 1.54 0.14
N PHE A 66 -17.55 1.99 -0.69
CA PHE A 66 -16.36 2.74 -0.30
C PHE A 66 -16.53 4.21 -0.68
N ARG A 67 -16.40 5.10 0.30
CA ARG A 67 -16.54 6.54 0.08
C ARG A 67 -15.20 7.12 -0.36
N ILE A 68 -15.12 7.56 -1.61
CA ILE A 68 -13.91 8.19 -2.18
C ILE A 68 -13.77 9.62 -1.65
N ASN A 69 -14.90 10.32 -1.50
CA ASN A 69 -15.03 11.63 -0.89
C ASN A 69 -16.47 11.83 -0.38
N THR A 70 -16.82 13.03 0.08
CA THR A 70 -18.16 13.34 0.64
C THR A 70 -19.32 13.14 -0.35
N HIS A 71 -19.06 13.10 -1.66
CA HIS A 71 -20.07 13.03 -2.71
C HIS A 71 -20.02 11.75 -3.53
N MET A 72 -18.87 11.06 -3.56
CA MET A 72 -18.62 9.91 -4.42
C MET A 72 -18.43 8.63 -3.61
N THR A 73 -19.23 7.62 -3.94
CA THR A 73 -19.15 6.28 -3.36
C THR A 73 -19.11 5.24 -4.49
N LYS A 74 -18.27 4.22 -4.33
CA LYS A 74 -18.14 3.12 -5.29
C LYS A 74 -18.22 1.78 -4.55
N PRO A 75 -18.90 0.75 -5.09
CA PRO A 75 -18.82 -0.59 -4.53
C PRO A 75 -17.40 -1.16 -4.70
N VAL A 76 -16.89 -1.79 -3.65
CA VAL A 76 -15.61 -2.52 -3.64
C VAL A 76 -15.78 -3.88 -2.94
N PRO A 77 -15.01 -4.90 -3.32
CA PRO A 77 -14.97 -6.18 -2.62
C PRO A 77 -14.31 -6.01 -1.25
N MET A 78 -15.12 -5.78 -0.22
CA MET A 78 -14.63 -5.53 1.14
C MET A 78 -14.42 -6.86 1.87
N MET A 79 -13.16 -7.16 2.18
CA MET A 79 -12.79 -8.28 3.03
C MET A 79 -13.23 -8.03 4.47
N TYR A 80 -13.49 -9.11 5.22
CA TYR A 80 -13.93 -9.04 6.62
C TYR A 80 -13.27 -10.13 7.46
N LEU A 81 -12.87 -9.76 8.68
CA LEU A 81 -12.58 -10.70 9.77
C LEU A 81 -12.85 -10.04 11.13
N SER A 82 -12.93 -10.84 12.18
CA SER A 82 -12.93 -10.37 13.56
C SER A 82 -11.92 -11.15 14.38
N ASP A 83 -10.91 -10.46 14.90
CA ASP A 83 -9.84 -11.02 15.73
C ASP A 83 -9.21 -9.92 16.59
N LYS A 84 -8.15 -10.26 17.33
CA LYS A 84 -7.37 -9.33 18.15
C LYS A 84 -6.16 -8.78 17.39
N PHE A 85 -6.10 -7.47 17.24
CA PHE A 85 -4.98 -6.76 16.60
C PHE A 85 -4.45 -5.66 17.50
N ASN A 86 -3.20 -5.27 17.27
CA ASN A 86 -2.66 -4.07 17.88
C ASN A 86 -3.29 -2.86 17.19
N CYS A 87 -3.86 -1.96 17.97
CA CYS A 87 -4.40 -0.71 17.46
C CYS A 87 -4.26 0.41 18.50
N THR A 88 -4.34 1.64 18.01
CA THR A 88 -4.35 2.84 18.86
C THR A 88 -5.15 3.93 18.17
N TYR A 89 -5.57 4.93 18.93
CA TYR A 89 -6.25 6.10 18.40
C TYR A 89 -5.44 7.35 18.72
N VAL A 90 -5.11 8.13 17.68
CA VAL A 90 -4.32 9.35 17.83
C VAL A 90 -5.25 10.56 17.83
N GLU A 91 -5.50 11.11 19.02
CA GLU A 91 -6.44 12.23 19.22
C GLU A 91 -6.07 13.48 18.41
N SER A 92 -4.79 13.82 18.31
CA SER A 92 -4.32 15.05 17.65
C SER A 92 -4.70 15.12 16.17
N ILE A 93 -4.82 13.97 15.51
CA ILE A 93 -5.19 13.82 14.09
C ILE A 93 -6.52 13.08 13.88
N GLN A 94 -7.20 12.69 14.96
CA GLN A 94 -8.47 11.96 14.95
C GLN A 94 -8.43 10.73 14.02
N THR A 95 -7.46 9.85 14.26
CA THR A 95 -7.14 8.73 13.36
C THR A 95 -6.98 7.44 14.13
N ASP A 96 -7.69 6.40 13.69
CA ASP A 96 -7.50 5.02 14.13
C ASP A 96 -6.30 4.41 13.41
N ILE A 97 -5.43 3.73 14.15
CA ILE A 97 -4.26 3.04 13.61
C ILE A 97 -4.37 1.57 13.93
N LEU A 98 -4.26 0.74 12.89
CA LEU A 98 -4.33 -0.72 12.97
C LEU A 98 -3.05 -1.35 12.42
N GLU A 99 -2.47 -2.28 13.17
CA GLU A 99 -1.38 -3.13 12.70
C GLU A 99 -1.91 -4.49 12.22
N LEU A 100 -1.63 -4.84 10.96
CA LEU A 100 -1.91 -6.14 10.36
C LEU A 100 -0.60 -6.87 10.05
N PRO A 101 -0.18 -7.85 10.87
CA PRO A 101 1.05 -8.60 10.63
C PRO A 101 0.92 -9.58 9.45
N TYR A 102 2.02 -9.75 8.72
CA TYR A 102 2.21 -10.85 7.77
C TYR A 102 2.73 -12.10 8.49
N VAL A 103 2.68 -13.25 7.82
CA VAL A 103 3.24 -14.52 8.32
C VAL A 103 4.66 -14.33 8.82
N ASN A 104 5.01 -15.00 9.92
CA ASN A 104 6.26 -14.88 10.68
C ASN A 104 6.48 -13.57 11.44
N ASN A 105 5.58 -12.58 11.30
CA ASN A 105 5.68 -11.26 11.95
C ASN A 105 6.94 -10.47 11.61
N ASP A 106 7.64 -10.80 10.51
CA ASP A 106 8.81 -10.04 10.02
C ASP A 106 8.39 -8.69 9.40
N LEU A 107 7.12 -8.60 8.97
CA LEU A 107 6.52 -7.43 8.33
C LEU A 107 5.11 -7.22 8.86
N SER A 108 4.70 -5.96 8.98
CA SER A 108 3.33 -5.54 9.29
C SER A 108 2.88 -4.43 8.34
N MET A 109 1.59 -4.42 8.00
CA MET A 109 0.94 -3.27 7.37
C MET A 109 0.29 -2.42 8.46
N PHE A 110 0.60 -1.13 8.48
CA PHE A 110 -0.12 -0.16 9.30
C PHE A 110 -1.17 0.55 8.46
N ILE A 111 -2.40 0.59 8.97
CA ILE A 111 -3.52 1.31 8.36
C ILE A 111 -3.84 2.49 9.27
N LEU A 112 -3.69 3.70 8.75
CA LEU A 112 -4.05 4.95 9.42
C LEU A 112 -5.35 5.44 8.79
N LEU A 113 -6.45 5.36 9.53
CA LEU A 113 -7.79 5.68 9.06
C LEU A 113 -8.35 6.89 9.85
N PRO A 114 -8.40 8.09 9.24
CA PRO A 114 -9.05 9.23 9.85
C PRO A 114 -10.54 8.95 10.10
N SER A 115 -11.05 9.42 11.24
CA SER A 115 -12.47 9.24 11.61
C SER A 115 -13.42 9.99 10.68
N ASP A 116 -12.96 11.10 10.08
CA ASP A 116 -13.72 11.88 9.09
C ASP A 116 -13.12 11.74 7.68
N ILE A 117 -13.97 11.72 6.66
CA ILE A 117 -13.56 11.56 5.26
C ILE A 117 -12.68 12.70 4.74
N SER A 118 -12.78 13.90 5.33
CA SER A 118 -11.91 15.05 5.04
C SER A 118 -10.63 15.05 5.86
N GLY A 119 -10.51 14.15 6.85
CA GLY A 119 -9.38 14.07 7.77
C GLY A 119 -8.06 13.63 7.12
N LEU A 120 -8.10 12.99 5.94
CA LEU A 120 -6.89 12.53 5.24
C LEU A 120 -5.91 13.67 4.96
N GLN A 121 -6.41 14.85 4.59
CA GLN A 121 -5.54 16.00 4.33
C GLN A 121 -4.78 16.47 5.57
N LYS A 122 -5.39 16.38 6.76
CA LYS A 122 -4.73 16.71 8.02
C LYS A 122 -3.68 15.66 8.36
N LEU A 123 -4.02 14.38 8.24
CA LEU A 123 -3.09 13.27 8.44
C LEU A 123 -1.84 13.41 7.55
N GLU A 124 -2.01 13.67 6.25
CA GLU A 124 -0.90 13.83 5.30
C GLU A 124 0.04 15.00 5.66
N ARG A 125 -0.50 16.11 6.19
CA ARG A 125 0.32 17.27 6.62
C ARG A 125 1.15 16.97 7.87
N GLU A 126 0.60 16.18 8.78
CA GLU A 126 1.26 15.81 10.03
C GLU A 126 2.14 14.56 9.89
N LEU A 127 2.16 13.91 8.72
CA LEU A 127 2.90 12.67 8.49
C LEU A 127 4.41 12.95 8.36
N THR A 128 5.11 13.01 9.49
CA THR A 128 6.57 13.02 9.56
C THR A 128 7.11 11.68 10.06
N PHE A 129 8.42 11.45 9.93
CA PHE A 129 9.06 10.25 10.47
C PHE A 129 8.88 10.13 11.99
N GLU A 130 9.05 11.24 12.72
CA GLU A 130 8.92 11.31 14.18
C GLU A 130 7.49 11.00 14.62
N ASN A 131 6.52 11.61 13.93
CA ASN A 131 5.11 11.41 14.19
C ASN A 131 4.71 9.95 13.90
N LEU A 132 5.05 9.42 12.72
CA LEU A 132 4.75 8.04 12.36
C LEU A 132 5.39 7.04 13.34
N SER A 133 6.66 7.25 13.71
CA SER A 133 7.36 6.39 14.67
C SER A 133 6.70 6.41 16.06
N THR A 134 6.19 7.58 16.47
CA THR A 134 5.46 7.71 17.73
C THR A 134 4.10 7.02 17.65
N TRP A 135 3.33 7.27 16.60
CA TRP A 135 1.98 6.74 16.42
C TRP A 135 1.94 5.21 16.24
N THR A 136 3.02 4.64 15.71
CA THR A 136 3.17 3.19 15.48
C THR A 136 4.08 2.51 16.51
N ASN A 137 4.43 3.19 17.61
CA ASN A 137 5.22 2.60 18.68
C ASN A 137 4.44 1.42 19.30
N PRO A 138 4.97 0.19 19.27
CA PRO A 138 4.29 -0.99 19.82
C PRO A 138 3.90 -0.86 21.30
N GLU A 139 4.63 -0.05 22.08
CA GLU A 139 4.32 0.20 23.50
C GLU A 139 3.06 1.06 23.71
N LEU A 140 2.66 1.83 22.69
CA LEU A 140 1.48 2.71 22.72
C LEU A 140 0.25 2.06 22.05
N MET A 141 0.40 0.84 21.53
CA MET A 141 -0.68 0.11 20.87
C MET A 141 -1.25 -0.95 21.81
N GLU A 142 -2.57 -1.08 21.80
CA GLU A 142 -3.28 -2.06 22.60
C GLU A 142 -3.80 -3.20 21.74
N LYS A 143 -3.63 -4.43 22.21
CA LYS A 143 -4.15 -5.61 21.52
C LYS A 143 -5.62 -5.81 21.83
N MET A 144 -6.50 -5.32 20.96
CA MET A 144 -7.95 -5.32 21.17
C MET A 144 -8.69 -6.19 20.16
N LYS A 145 -9.80 -6.80 20.60
CA LYS A 145 -10.71 -7.52 19.68
C LYS A 145 -11.48 -6.49 18.87
N MET A 146 -11.43 -6.59 17.54
CA MET A 146 -12.12 -5.68 16.64
C MET A 146 -12.67 -6.39 15.41
N GLU A 147 -13.52 -5.68 14.67
CA GLU A 147 -13.95 -6.07 13.32
C GLU A 147 -13.13 -5.29 12.32
N VAL A 148 -12.45 -5.99 11.40
CA VAL A 148 -11.62 -5.37 10.37
C VAL A 148 -12.32 -5.51 9.03
N TYR A 149 -12.52 -4.37 8.38
CA TYR A 149 -13.04 -4.26 7.01
C TYR A 149 -11.96 -3.63 6.14
N LEU A 150 -11.49 -4.34 5.12
CA LEU A 150 -10.39 -3.90 4.26
C LEU A 150 -10.76 -4.15 2.78
N PRO A 151 -10.76 -3.12 1.91
CA PRO A 151 -11.05 -3.28 0.49
C PRO A 151 -9.99 -4.10 -0.26
#